data_AF-A0A8S0GXQ4-F1
#
_entry.id   AF-A0A8S0GXQ4-F1
#
_cell.length_a   1.000
_cell.length_b   1.000
_cell.length_c   1.000
_cell.angle_alpha   90.00
_cell.angle_beta   90.00
_cell.angle_gamma   90.00
#
_symmetry.space_group_name_H-M   'P 1'
#
loop_
_entity.id
_entity.type
_entity.pdbx_description
1 polymer ?
#
loop_
_entity_poly.entity_id
_entity_poly.type
_entity_poly.pdbx_seq_one_letter_code
_entity_poly.pdbx_strand_id
1 'polypeptide(L)'
;MLSNYLGEFLALALVHFLAVVAPGPDFAVTIRQSVRFGRMTGVCTALGIGAGISVHVLYTLLGVGALMHATPWLLSAAKLLGGAYILYLGISLLRSKAKTSLPGEAPTDEPQQTLLRAFTTGF
;
A
#
# COMPACT_ATOMS: atom_id res chain seq x y z
N MET A 1 -28.85 22.84 11.27
CA MET A 1 -28.92 21.43 11.70
C MET A 1 -28.72 20.50 10.49
N LEU A 2 -29.63 20.42 9.50
CA LEU A 2 -29.46 19.59 8.28
C LEU A 2 -28.28 19.98 7.37
N SER A 3 -27.95 21.27 7.27
CA SER A 3 -26.82 21.75 6.46
C SER A 3 -25.47 21.23 6.93
N ASN A 4 -25.30 21.01 8.25
CA ASN A 4 -24.06 20.49 8.82
C ASN A 4 -23.91 18.99 8.52
N TYR A 5 -24.99 18.20 8.64
CA TYR A 5 -24.98 16.78 8.28
C TYR A 5 -24.72 16.55 6.79
N LEU A 6 -25.26 17.40 5.91
CA LEU A 6 -24.99 17.29 4.48
C LEU A 6 -23.52 17.60 4.18
N GLY A 7 -22.93 18.60 4.86
CA GLY A 7 -21.51 18.93 4.75
C GLY A 7 -20.60 17.82 5.28
N GLU A 8 -20.91 17.25 6.44
CA GLU A 8 -20.19 16.11 7.03
C GLU A 8 -20.27 14.87 6.13
N PHE A 9 -21.46 14.57 5.61
CA PHE A 9 -21.66 13.47 4.67
C PHE A 9 -20.82 13.67 3.40
N LEU A 10 -20.87 14.86 2.80
CA LEU A 10 -20.13 15.17 1.58
C LEU A 10 -18.61 15.10 1.82
N ALA A 11 -18.13 15.60 2.96
CA ALA A 11 -16.72 15.52 3.34
C ALA A 11 -16.26 14.07 3.52
N LEU A 12 -17.03 13.26 4.25
CA LEU A 12 -16.73 11.83 4.44
C LEU A 12 -16.76 11.07 3.11
N ALA A 13 -17.75 11.35 2.26
CA ALA A 13 -17.87 10.75 0.94
C ALA A 13 -16.68 11.11 0.04
N LEU A 14 -16.24 12.37 0.05
CA LEU A 14 -15.10 12.82 -0.74
C LEU A 14 -13.79 12.20 -0.27
N VAL A 15 -13.55 12.13 1.05
CA VAL A 15 -12.37 11.48 1.62
C VAL A 15 -12.34 9.98 1.29
N HIS A 16 -13.47 9.28 1.40
CA HIS A 16 -13.57 7.86 1.02
C HIS A 16 -13.36 7.65 -0.47
N PHE A 17 -13.97 8.50 -1.31
CA PHE A 17 -13.79 8.43 -2.74
C PHE A 17 -12.31 8.57 -3.12
N LEU A 18 -11.62 9.55 -2.54
CA LEU A 18 -10.19 9.76 -2.77
C LEU A 18 -9.35 8.57 -2.27
N ALA A 19 -9.72 7.98 -1.14
CA ALA A 19 -9.05 6.79 -0.59
C ALA A 19 -9.23 5.55 -1.48
N VAL A 20 -10.41 5.35 -2.08
CA VAL A 20 -10.70 4.21 -2.96
C VAL A 20 -10.02 4.36 -4.33
N VAL A 21 -9.93 5.58 -4.86
CA VAL A 21 -9.33 5.84 -6.17
C VAL A 21 -7.81 5.68 -6.15
N ALA A 22 -7.15 5.79 -5.01
CA ALA A 22 -5.71 5.60 -4.88
C ALA A 22 -5.37 4.11 -4.74
N PRO A 23 -4.98 3.40 -5.82
CA PRO A 23 -4.44 2.05 -5.67
C PRO A 23 -3.21 2.11 -4.76
N GLY A 24 -3.28 1.42 -3.63
CA GLY A 24 -2.18 1.36 -2.68
C GLY A 24 -0.90 0.73 -3.28
N PRO A 25 0.26 0.94 -2.66
CA PRO A 25 1.52 0.36 -3.11
C PRO A 25 1.44 -1.18 -3.21
N ASP A 26 0.73 -1.84 -2.30
CA ASP A 26 0.53 -3.28 -2.27
C ASP A 26 -0.20 -3.80 -3.52
N PHE A 27 -1.22 -3.05 -3.97
CA PHE A 27 -1.97 -3.37 -5.18
C PHE A 27 -1.11 -3.18 -6.43
N ALA A 28 -0.33 -2.10 -6.49
CA ALA A 28 0.59 -1.84 -7.59
C ALA A 28 1.66 -2.93 -7.71
N VAL A 29 2.24 -3.37 -6.59
CA VAL A 29 3.20 -4.48 -6.54
C VAL A 29 2.55 -5.79 -6.99
N THR A 30 1.36 -6.11 -6.47
CA THR A 30 0.65 -7.36 -6.82
C THR A 30 0.28 -7.41 -8.31
N ILE A 31 -0.21 -6.30 -8.89
CA ILE A 31 -0.47 -6.22 -10.33
C ILE A 31 0.82 -6.38 -11.13
N ARG A 32 1.89 -5.66 -10.75
CA ARG A 32 3.18 -5.75 -11.45
C ARG A 32 3.71 -7.18 -11.46
N GLN A 33 3.61 -7.88 -10.34
CA GLN A 33 4.01 -9.29 -10.23
C GLN A 33 3.10 -10.21 -11.05
N SER A 34 1.78 -9.98 -11.02
CA SER A 34 0.80 -10.74 -11.80
C SER A 34 0.99 -10.61 -13.31
N VAL A 35 1.26 -9.39 -13.78
CA VAL A 35 1.44 -9.06 -15.21
C VAL A 35 2.80 -9.53 -15.71
N ARG A 36 3.87 -9.41 -14.89
CA ARG A 36 5.25 -9.73 -15.33
C ARG A 36 5.62 -11.21 -15.18
N PHE A 37 5.07 -11.91 -14.18
CA PHE A 37 5.47 -13.29 -13.84
C PHE A 37 4.28 -14.27 -13.74
N GLY A 38 3.07 -13.84 -14.11
CA GLY A 38 1.87 -14.68 -14.16
C GLY A 38 1.00 -14.64 -12.89
N ARG A 39 -0.24 -15.12 -13.03
CA ARG A 39 -1.31 -15.00 -12.03
C ARG A 39 -0.97 -15.69 -10.69
N MET A 40 -0.30 -16.85 -10.72
CA MET A 40 0.06 -17.59 -9.51
C MET A 40 1.08 -16.83 -8.64
N THR A 41 2.05 -16.18 -9.28
CA THR A 41 3.10 -15.39 -8.63
C THR A 41 2.50 -14.16 -7.95
N GLY A 42 1.51 -13.53 -8.60
CA GLY A 42 0.72 -12.45 -8.02
C GLY A 42 -0.06 -12.87 -6.75
N VAL A 43 -0.77 -14.00 -6.80
CA VAL A 43 -1.50 -14.53 -5.64
C VAL A 43 -0.55 -14.84 -4.48
N CYS A 44 0.61 -15.44 -4.76
CA CYS A 44 1.60 -15.76 -3.73
C CYS A 44 2.20 -14.49 -3.09
N THR A 45 2.44 -13.45 -3.89
CA THR A 45 2.88 -12.13 -3.40
C THR A 45 1.82 -11.49 -2.50
N ALA A 46 0.54 -11.52 -2.90
CA ALA A 46 -0.57 -11.00 -2.10
C ALA A 46 -0.73 -11.74 -0.77
N LEU A 47 -0.52 -13.07 -0.75
CA LEU A 47 -0.50 -13.85 0.48
C LEU A 47 0.66 -13.47 1.40
N GLY A 48 1.84 -13.19 0.84
CA GLY A 48 2.99 -12.66 1.59
C GLY A 48 2.66 -11.33 2.26
N ILE A 49 2.14 -10.37 1.48
CA ILE A 49 1.72 -9.05 1.97
C ILE A 49 0.67 -9.20 3.09
N GLY A 50 -0.35 -10.04 2.90
CA GLY A 50 -1.39 -10.29 3.89
C GLY A 50 -0.84 -10.90 5.19
N ALA A 51 0.12 -11.82 5.10
CA ALA A 51 0.78 -12.41 6.26
C ALA A 51 1.63 -11.39 7.02
N GLY A 52 2.41 -10.55 6.31
CA GLY A 52 3.20 -9.48 6.91
C GLY A 52 2.32 -8.45 7.63
N ILE A 53 1.23 -8.01 6.99
CA ILE A 53 0.24 -7.12 7.59
C ILE A 53 -0.39 -7.76 8.83
N SER A 54 -0.71 -9.05 8.79
CA SER A 54 -1.31 -9.74 9.95
C SER A 54 -0.37 -9.77 11.15
N VAL A 55 0.92 -10.05 10.94
CA VAL A 55 1.95 -9.99 12.00
C VAL A 55 2.08 -8.56 12.53
N HIS A 56 2.03 -7.56 11.64
CA HIS A 56 2.09 -6.16 12.00
C HIS A 56 0.92 -5.73 12.90
N VAL A 57 -0.30 -6.07 12.49
CA VAL A 57 -1.52 -5.80 13.25
C VAL A 57 -1.45 -6.49 14.61
N LEU A 58 -0.98 -7.74 14.67
CA LEU A 58 -0.90 -8.50 15.91
C LEU A 58 0.05 -7.84 16.92
N TYR A 59 1.27 -7.46 16.53
CA TYR A 59 2.18 -6.79 17.46
C TYR A 59 1.65 -5.41 17.87
N THR A 60 0.99 -4.71 16.94
CA THR A 60 0.45 -3.36 17.20
C THR A 60 -0.65 -3.42 18.24
N LEU A 61 -1.51 -4.43 18.14
CA LEU A 61 -2.60 -4.68 19.07
C LEU A 61 -2.10 -5.16 20.43
N LEU A 62 -1.06 -6.01 20.46
CA LEU A 62 -0.51 -6.58 21.69
C LEU A 62 0.33 -5.61 22.52
N GLY A 63 0.92 -4.55 21.95
CA GLY A 63 1.84 -3.71 22.71
C GLY A 63 2.06 -2.29 22.22
N VAL A 64 2.17 -2.07 20.90
CA VAL A 64 2.57 -0.74 20.40
C VAL A 64 1.45 0.29 20.54
N GLY A 65 0.19 -0.11 20.41
CA GLY A 65 -0.96 0.78 20.61
C GLY A 65 -1.03 1.37 22.03
N ALA A 66 -0.75 0.56 23.06
CA ALA A 66 -0.72 1.01 24.44
C ALA A 66 0.42 2.00 24.71
N LEU A 67 1.60 1.76 24.12
CA LEU A 67 2.78 2.61 24.25
C LEU A 67 2.60 3.97 23.55
N MET A 68 1.96 3.97 22.38
CA MET A 68 1.63 5.20 21.65
C MET A 68 0.59 6.05 22.39
N HIS A 69 -0.37 5.43 23.09
CA HIS A 69 -1.34 6.14 23.92
C HIS A 69 -0.73 6.72 25.20
N ALA A 70 0.23 6.03 25.81
CA ALA A 70 0.91 6.49 27.01
C ALA A 70 1.77 7.75 26.76
N THR A 71 2.21 7.97 25.51
CA THR A 71 3.21 8.99 25.17
C THR A 71 2.73 9.94 24.07
N PRO A 72 2.12 11.10 24.42
CA PRO A 72 1.50 12.02 23.45
C PRO A 72 2.49 12.57 22.40
N TRP A 73 3.75 12.81 22.78
CA TRP A 73 4.75 13.35 21.86
C TRP A 73 5.10 12.35 20.75
N LEU A 74 5.12 11.05 21.07
CA LEU A 74 5.47 9.99 20.13
C LEU A 74 4.39 9.82 19.06
N LEU A 75 3.11 9.92 19.45
CA LEU A 75 1.98 9.93 18.53
C LEU A 75 2.01 11.14 17.59
N SER A 76 2.32 12.33 18.11
CA SER A 76 2.42 13.54 17.31
C SER A 76 3.58 13.48 16.32
N ALA A 77 4.75 13.00 16.75
CA ALA A 77 5.90 12.80 15.86
C ALA A 77 5.61 11.76 14.76
N ALA A 78 5.00 10.64 15.12
CA ALA A 78 4.60 9.60 14.16
C ALA A 78 3.58 10.13 13.13
N LYS A 79 2.60 10.94 13.55
CA LYS A 79 1.65 11.61 12.65
C LYS A 79 2.35 12.54 11.67
N LEU A 80 3.29 13.34 12.15
CA LEU A 80 4.07 14.26 11.31
C LEU A 80 4.93 13.51 10.30
N LEU A 81 5.64 12.47 10.75
CA LEU A 81 6.46 11.62 9.88
C LEU A 81 5.61 10.86 8.85
N GLY A 82 4.48 10.29 9.25
CA GLY A 82 3.55 9.60 8.35
C GLY A 82 2.95 10.53 7.31
N GLY A 83 2.54 11.73 7.72
CA GLY A 83 2.05 12.76 6.79
C GLY A 83 3.11 13.21 5.79
N ALA A 84 4.34 13.46 6.26
CA ALA A 84 5.46 13.82 5.40
C ALA A 84 5.81 12.70 4.40
N TYR A 85 5.77 11.44 4.83
CA TYR A 85 6.03 10.28 3.97
C TYR A 85 4.96 10.12 2.89
N ILE A 86 3.67 10.27 3.23
CA ILE A 86 2.59 10.25 2.24
C ILE A 86 2.74 11.39 1.24
N LEU A 87 3.10 12.60 1.70
CA LEU A 87 3.34 13.74 0.82
C LEU A 87 4.49 13.44 -0.17
N TYR A 88 5.59 12.88 0.32
CA TYR A 88 6.71 12.43 -0.51
C TYR A 88 6.26 11.38 -1.53
N LEU A 89 5.49 10.37 -1.11
CA LEU A 89 5.01 9.31 -1.99
C LEU A 89 4.07 9.87 -3.07
N GLY A 90 3.17 10.78 -2.71
CA GLY A 90 2.28 11.48 -3.65
C GLY A 90 3.05 12.27 -4.70
N ILE A 91 4.08 13.02 -4.29
CA ILE A 91 4.95 13.77 -5.22
C ILE A 91 5.73 12.80 -6.12
N SER A 92 6.26 11.70 -5.56
CA SER A 92 6.99 10.69 -6.32
C SER A 92 6.10 10.03 -7.38
N LEU A 93 4.83 9.76 -7.06
CA LEU A 93 3.85 9.21 -8.01
C LEU A 93 3.56 10.20 -9.15
N LEU A 94 3.34 11.48 -8.83
CA LEU A 94 3.12 12.53 -9.85
C LEU A 94 4.34 12.73 -10.75
N ARG A 95 5.56 12.54 -10.22
CA ARG A 95 6.82 12.67 -10.99
C ARG A 95 7.23 11.40 -11.72
N SER A 96 6.61 10.26 -11.41
CA SER A 96 6.98 8.99 -12.03
C SER A 96 6.48 8.95 -13.48
N LYS A 97 7.43 8.96 -14.43
CA LYS A 97 7.11 8.70 -15.84
C LYS A 97 6.80 7.22 -16.00
N ALA A 98 5.68 6.90 -16.63
CA ALA A 98 5.38 5.55 -17.07
C ALA A 98 6.56 5.06 -17.93
N LYS A 99 7.29 4.05 -17.44
CA LYS A 99 8.17 3.27 -18.31
C LYS A 99 7.25 2.49 -19.23
N THR A 100 6.92 3.07 -20.38
CA THR A 100 6.30 2.36 -21.49
C THR A 100 7.29 1.32 -21.96
N SER A 101 7.20 0.13 -21.38
CA SER A 101 7.78 -1.06 -21.99
C SER A 101 7.00 -1.27 -23.29
N LEU A 102 7.65 -1.02 -24.42
CA LEU A 102 7.06 -1.26 -25.74
C LEU A 102 6.59 -2.73 -25.81
N PRO A 103 5.34 -3.00 -26.19
CA PRO A 103 4.88 -4.36 -26.44
C PRO A 103 5.58 -4.88 -27.70
N GLY A 104 6.69 -5.60 -27.54
CA GLY A 104 7.47 -6.07 -28.69
C GLY A 104 8.77 -6.79 -28.37
N GLU A 105 9.40 -6.53 -27.22
CA GLU A 105 10.57 -7.31 -26.83
C GLU A 105 10.11 -8.67 -26.30
N ALA A 106 10.42 -9.73 -27.04
CA ALA A 106 10.26 -11.11 -26.60
C ALA A 106 10.80 -11.28 -25.16
N PRO A 107 10.15 -12.05 -24.28
CA PRO A 107 10.63 -12.23 -22.93
C PRO A 107 11.97 -12.98 -23.00
N THR A 108 13.06 -12.22 -22.90
CA THR A 108 14.37 -12.75 -22.50
C THR A 108 14.13 -13.59 -21.24
N ASP A 109 14.63 -14.82 -21.22
CA ASP A 109 14.58 -15.79 -20.13
C ASP A 109 15.03 -15.16 -18.78
N GLU A 110 14.18 -14.37 -18.15
CA GLU A 110 14.36 -13.98 -16.75
C GLU A 110 13.85 -15.14 -15.89
N PRO A 111 14.67 -15.66 -14.97
CA PRO A 111 14.40 -16.89 -14.26
C PRO A 111 13.03 -16.80 -13.59
N GLN A 112 12.16 -17.74 -13.96
CA GLN A 112 10.82 -17.93 -13.42
C GLN A 112 10.89 -17.75 -11.90
N GLN A 113 10.36 -16.64 -11.38
CA GLN A 113 10.45 -16.36 -9.95
C GLN A 113 9.77 -17.51 -9.19
N THR A 114 10.56 -18.26 -8.43
CA THR A 114 10.06 -19.39 -7.63
C THR A 114 9.00 -18.87 -6.67
N LEU A 115 7.91 -19.61 -6.47
CA LEU A 115 6.78 -19.19 -5.63
C LEU A 115 7.22 -18.71 -4.23
N LEU A 116 8.28 -19.30 -3.67
CA LEU A 116 8.90 -18.84 -2.42
C LEU A 116 9.47 -17.42 -2.49
N ARG A 117 10.13 -17.05 -3.59
CA ARG A 117 10.65 -15.69 -3.80
C ARG A 117 9.53 -14.68 -3.96
N ALA A 118 8.42 -15.07 -4.59
CA ALA A 118 7.24 -14.22 -4.71
C ALA A 118 6.61 -13.95 -3.32
N PHE A 119 6.50 -14.99 -2.49
CA PHE A 119 6.03 -14.85 -1.11
C PHE A 119 6.95 -13.95 -0.27
N THR A 120 8.28 -14.15 -0.28
CA THR A 120 9.23 -13.32 0.48
C THR A 120 9.43 -11.92 -0.09
N THR A 121 9.01 -11.67 -1.33
CA THR A 121 8.98 -10.30 -1.89
C THR A 121 7.74 -9.54 -1.40
N GLY A 122 6.68 -10.26 -1.02
CA GLY A 122 5.46 -9.69 -0.46
C GLY A 122 5.42 -9.60 1.06
N PHE A 123 6.01 -10.56 1.77
CA PHE A 123 6.11 -10.59 3.24
C PHE A 123 7.17 -9.61 3.76
#